data_AF-A0A8S4PFR6-F1
#
_entry.id   AF-A0A8S4PFR6-F1
#
_cell.length_a   1.000
_cell.length_b   1.000
_cell.length_c   1.000
_cell.angle_alpha   90.00
_cell.angle_beta   90.00
_cell.angle_gamma   90.00
#
_symmetry.space_group_name_H-M   'P 1'
#
loop_
_entity.id
_entity.type
_entity.pdbx_description
1 polymer ?
#
loop_
_entity_poly.entity_id
_entity_poly.type
_entity_poly.pdbx_seq_one_letter_code
_entity_poly.pdbx_strand_id
1 'polypeptide(L)'
;MVRCKNRHLYWGVLAVNLVILLRNIQRQNPQIENHHESEFEKNKSQPLATIPELDSIQPLVTSQAPMRPYINLVSPLIKADHHAVYNDVMEKRRRHWGGPPPPPRNLTVDYTLNCAEMISGNETELKRSETYYQSLPKKMRPDSDYLGVHQHCNEFLTSNGYFTKPVTLEEKQFPLAFGILMYKEVAQTEFLLRTIYRPQNIYCIHIDTDSNLEVKQAMKSIAKCFPNVFIASKLEEIIYGGFARLQADINCMADLLQTQTQWKYYMNLASQTLPLKTNLEIVKILKIYNGANDIEGHTRHDFQTWRFNHSWRVVSKNKGGDPSYERGDIKPPPPHNLTLVTGSAYGVFSRGFVEFINRDKIAYDLLEWSRDTYSPDEHYWATLHHLYSNPHLDTPGGYKGVPDDKLWLAVYAIWNADWNKDEVCHGMFTRQICIFGVGDLVMLMKNPALFANKFYLDFQYHTAECLFEHLHNRTLHQTAFDTRFYENLPFIIKK
;
A
#
# COMPACT_ATOMS: atom_id res chain seq x y z
N MET A 1 26.60 -25.43 -44.77
CA MET A 1 25.49 -25.15 -45.71
C MET A 1 24.20 -25.40 -44.93
N VAL A 2 23.36 -24.42 -44.57
CA VAL A 2 22.60 -23.47 -45.40
C VAL A 2 21.48 -24.15 -46.21
N ARG A 3 20.26 -24.26 -45.64
CA ARG A 3 19.07 -23.50 -46.11
C ARG A 3 17.80 -23.72 -45.25
N CYS A 4 16.98 -22.67 -45.21
CA CYS A 4 15.74 -22.55 -44.45
C CYS A 4 14.54 -23.31 -45.06
N LYS A 5 13.47 -23.49 -44.26
CA LYS A 5 12.24 -22.68 -44.46
C LYS A 5 11.22 -22.75 -43.31
N ASN A 6 10.92 -21.58 -42.74
CA ASN A 6 9.67 -21.29 -42.06
C ASN A 6 8.48 -21.38 -43.03
N ARG A 7 7.35 -21.96 -42.60
CA ARG A 7 5.98 -21.63 -43.05
C ARG A 7 4.96 -22.47 -42.26
N HIS A 8 4.52 -22.01 -41.08
CA HIS A 8 3.24 -22.38 -40.43
C HIS A 8 3.00 -21.54 -39.15
N LEU A 9 3.05 -20.20 -39.25
CA LEU A 9 2.67 -19.32 -38.11
C LEU A 9 2.12 -17.94 -38.52
N TYR A 10 1.56 -17.81 -39.73
CA TYR A 10 1.17 -16.51 -40.31
C TYR A 10 -0.29 -16.42 -40.80
N TRP A 11 -1.14 -17.41 -40.49
CA TRP A 11 -2.54 -17.42 -40.92
C TRP A 11 -3.57 -17.22 -39.80
N GLY A 12 -3.20 -17.38 -38.53
CA GLY A 12 -4.10 -17.14 -37.39
C GLY A 12 -4.33 -15.65 -37.08
N VAL A 13 -3.31 -14.81 -37.24
CA VAL A 13 -3.33 -13.39 -36.81
C VAL A 13 -4.05 -12.48 -37.81
N LEU A 14 -4.14 -12.86 -39.09
CA LEU A 14 -4.85 -12.09 -40.11
C LEU A 14 -6.39 -12.27 -40.05
N ALA A 15 -6.86 -13.46 -39.66
CA ALA A 15 -8.30 -13.74 -39.58
C ALA A 15 -9.00 -12.93 -38.46
N VAL A 16 -8.36 -12.78 -37.30
CA VAL A 16 -8.90 -12.05 -36.14
C VAL A 16 -9.00 -10.54 -36.43
N ASN A 17 -7.99 -9.97 -37.09
CA ASN A 17 -7.98 -8.54 -37.42
C ASN A 17 -9.06 -8.16 -38.45
N LEU A 18 -9.39 -9.04 -39.40
CA LEU A 18 -10.42 -8.75 -40.40
C LEU A 18 -11.83 -8.67 -39.80
N VAL A 19 -12.13 -9.52 -38.80
CA VAL A 19 -13.42 -9.50 -38.07
C VAL A 19 -13.57 -8.23 -37.22
N ILE A 20 -12.47 -7.72 -36.65
CA ILE A 20 -12.46 -6.46 -35.89
C ILE A 20 -12.62 -5.25 -36.84
N LEU A 21 -11.97 -5.27 -38.01
CA LEU A 21 -12.10 -4.19 -39.00
C LEU A 21 -13.53 -4.08 -39.55
N LEU A 22 -14.17 -5.21 -39.88
CA LEU A 22 -15.55 -5.25 -40.38
C LEU A 22 -16.56 -4.76 -39.32
N ARG A 23 -16.38 -5.13 -38.04
CA ARG A 23 -17.21 -4.63 -36.93
C ARG A 23 -17.07 -3.13 -36.67
N ASN A 24 -15.92 -2.54 -36.95
CA ASN A 24 -15.72 -1.09 -36.82
C ASN A 24 -16.34 -0.29 -37.97
N ILE A 25 -16.28 -0.79 -39.21
CA ILE A 25 -16.95 -0.16 -40.36
C ILE A 25 -18.47 -0.12 -40.13
N GLN A 26 -19.04 -1.21 -39.58
CA GLN A 26 -20.48 -1.31 -39.29
C GLN A 26 -20.95 -0.41 -38.12
N ARG A 27 -20.03 0.11 -37.30
CA ARG A 27 -20.33 1.08 -36.22
C ARG A 27 -20.27 2.55 -36.66
N GLN A 28 -19.72 2.86 -37.84
CA GLN A 28 -19.52 4.25 -38.30
C GLN A 28 -20.54 4.75 -39.34
N ASN A 29 -21.45 3.89 -39.83
CA ASN A 29 -22.51 4.29 -40.77
C ASN A 29 -23.86 3.63 -40.43
N PRO A 30 -24.67 4.21 -39.53
CA PRO A 30 -25.96 3.65 -39.11
C PRO A 30 -27.12 4.10 -40.03
N GLN A 31 -26.94 4.09 -41.36
CA GLN A 31 -27.96 4.51 -42.35
C GLN A 31 -27.86 3.74 -43.68
N ILE A 32 -27.98 2.41 -43.66
CA ILE A 32 -28.36 1.62 -44.85
C ILE A 32 -29.28 0.47 -44.44
N GLU A 33 -30.59 0.69 -44.47
CA GLU A 33 -31.55 -0.31 -44.98
C GLU A 33 -32.83 0.39 -45.49
N ASN A 34 -33.53 -0.26 -46.42
CA ASN A 34 -34.49 0.38 -47.33
C ASN A 34 -35.86 0.66 -46.70
N HIS A 35 -36.45 1.84 -46.94
CA HIS A 35 -37.62 1.95 -47.85
C HIS A 35 -38.11 3.40 -48.10
N HIS A 36 -38.99 3.50 -49.10
CA HIS A 36 -39.56 4.63 -49.83
C HIS A 36 -40.32 5.72 -49.05
N GLU A 37 -40.57 6.84 -49.78
CA GLU A 37 -41.57 7.92 -49.55
C GLU A 37 -41.32 8.85 -48.34
N SER A 38 -41.03 10.16 -48.40
CA SER A 38 -41.31 11.32 -49.29
C SER A 38 -42.28 12.33 -48.64
N GLU A 39 -41.82 13.60 -48.55
CA GLU A 39 -42.57 14.84 -48.23
C GLU A 39 -43.16 15.03 -46.81
N PHE A 40 -42.74 16.10 -46.09
CA PHE A 40 -43.43 17.40 -46.11
C PHE A 40 -42.63 18.52 -45.39
N GLU A 41 -43.07 19.79 -45.53
CA GLU A 41 -42.25 21.01 -45.37
C GLU A 41 -42.39 21.84 -44.06
N LYS A 42 -41.49 22.85 -43.90
CA LYS A 42 -41.65 24.21 -43.28
C LYS A 42 -41.87 24.28 -41.74
N ASN A 43 -41.19 25.13 -40.95
CA ASN A 43 -40.88 26.56 -41.15
C ASN A 43 -39.85 27.12 -40.12
N LYS A 44 -38.92 27.95 -40.62
CA LYS A 44 -38.46 29.29 -40.16
C LYS A 44 -38.66 29.78 -38.69
N SER A 45 -37.58 30.20 -38.02
CA SER A 45 -37.23 31.65 -37.80
C SER A 45 -35.98 31.89 -36.90
N GLN A 46 -35.10 32.82 -37.31
CA GLN A 46 -33.98 33.49 -36.58
C GLN A 46 -34.38 34.97 -36.29
N PRO A 47 -33.56 35.93 -35.71
CA PRO A 47 -32.11 35.95 -35.41
C PRO A 47 -31.65 36.62 -34.05
N LEU A 48 -30.32 36.85 -33.96
CA LEU A 48 -29.40 37.45 -32.97
C LEU A 48 -29.70 38.86 -32.38
N ALA A 49 -29.02 39.21 -31.26
CA ALA A 49 -28.24 40.48 -31.02
C ALA A 49 -27.62 40.53 -29.57
N THR A 50 -26.29 40.42 -29.36
CA THR A 50 -25.22 41.46 -29.14
C THR A 50 -24.99 42.03 -27.71
N ILE A 51 -23.71 42.35 -27.42
CA ILE A 51 -23.08 42.81 -26.15
C ILE A 51 -23.21 44.36 -25.99
N PRO A 52 -22.93 44.96 -24.80
CA PRO A 52 -21.65 45.69 -24.66
C PRO A 52 -20.99 45.68 -23.25
N GLU A 53 -19.68 45.98 -23.22
CA GLU A 53 -18.89 46.35 -22.02
C GLU A 53 -18.91 47.87 -21.77
N LEU A 54 -18.54 48.33 -20.56
CA LEU A 54 -18.10 49.72 -20.29
C LEU A 54 -17.27 49.81 -18.99
N ASP A 55 -16.49 50.90 -18.88
CA ASP A 55 -15.15 50.91 -18.27
C ASP A 55 -14.99 51.89 -17.08
N SER A 56 -13.89 51.72 -16.33
CA SER A 56 -13.15 52.76 -15.55
C SER A 56 -13.70 53.46 -14.28
N ILE A 57 -12.90 53.44 -13.19
CA ILE A 57 -12.59 54.58 -12.29
C ILE A 57 -11.11 54.46 -11.79
N GLN A 58 -10.35 55.58 -11.79
CA GLN A 58 -9.04 55.80 -11.13
C GLN A 58 -9.03 57.26 -10.53
N PRO A 59 -7.90 57.85 -10.07
CA PRO A 59 -7.15 57.60 -8.83
C PRO A 59 -6.93 58.89 -7.99
N LEU A 60 -6.09 58.88 -6.95
CA LEU A 60 -5.54 60.10 -6.32
C LEU A 60 -4.11 59.89 -5.78
N VAL A 61 -3.29 60.95 -5.75
CA VAL A 61 -1.82 60.85 -5.90
C VAL A 61 -1.04 61.87 -5.04
N THR A 62 0.07 61.44 -4.39
CA THR A 62 1.35 62.14 -4.04
C THR A 62 2.06 61.37 -2.89
N SER A 63 3.31 61.60 -2.47
CA SER A 63 4.33 62.62 -2.79
C SER A 63 5.77 62.06 -2.90
N GLN A 64 6.65 62.82 -3.56
CA GLN A 64 8.11 62.64 -3.74
C GLN A 64 8.91 63.10 -2.48
N ALA A 65 10.22 62.87 -2.23
CA ALA A 65 11.34 62.07 -2.80
C ALA A 65 12.58 62.19 -1.81
N PRO A 66 13.87 62.15 -2.21
CA PRO A 66 14.70 61.05 -2.75
C PRO A 66 15.92 60.68 -1.84
N MET A 67 16.60 59.54 -2.13
CA MET A 67 18.07 59.45 -1.97
C MET A 67 18.71 58.46 -2.97
N ARG A 68 19.98 58.73 -3.34
CA ARG A 68 20.74 58.06 -4.42
C ARG A 68 21.71 56.97 -3.87
N PRO A 69 22.35 56.14 -4.73
CA PRO A 69 22.70 54.77 -4.37
C PRO A 69 24.09 54.58 -3.75
N TYR A 70 24.22 53.57 -2.89
CA TYR A 70 25.48 52.93 -2.50
C TYR A 70 25.31 51.40 -2.40
N ILE A 71 25.31 50.72 -3.54
CA ILE A 71 25.56 49.26 -3.60
C ILE A 71 26.58 48.99 -4.70
N ASN A 72 27.85 48.95 -4.30
CA ASN A 72 28.94 48.19 -4.94
C ASN A 72 30.19 48.34 -4.07
N LEU A 73 30.32 47.48 -3.04
CA LEU A 73 31.59 47.12 -2.37
C LEU A 73 31.39 46.13 -1.21
N VAL A 74 30.81 44.94 -1.48
CA VAL A 74 31.09 43.74 -0.69
C VAL A 74 31.29 42.56 -1.65
N SER A 75 32.52 42.03 -1.68
CA SER A 75 32.94 40.92 -2.53
C SER A 75 32.47 39.55 -1.98
N PRO A 76 32.60 38.43 -2.72
CA PRO A 76 31.87 37.20 -2.44
C PRO A 76 32.45 36.39 -1.26
N LEU A 77 32.03 36.74 -0.04
CA LEU A 77 32.35 35.98 1.18
C LEU A 77 31.10 35.47 1.94
N ILE A 78 29.88 35.80 1.50
CA ILE A 78 28.64 35.17 2.00
C ILE A 78 28.34 33.90 1.18
N LYS A 79 29.30 32.98 1.18
CA LYS A 79 29.09 31.53 1.00
C LYS A 79 29.42 30.80 2.31
N ALA A 80 29.17 31.46 3.43
CA ALA A 80 29.25 30.89 4.77
C ALA A 80 28.08 29.91 4.97
N ASP A 81 28.29 28.69 4.47
CA ASP A 81 27.82 27.45 5.07
C ASP A 81 26.33 27.40 5.52
N HIS A 82 25.42 27.44 4.54
CA HIS A 82 24.02 27.04 4.75
C HIS A 82 23.90 25.62 5.32
N HIS A 83 24.91 24.76 5.12
CA HIS A 83 24.98 23.40 5.66
C HIS A 83 25.11 23.42 7.19
N ALA A 84 26.01 24.24 7.75
CA ALA A 84 26.16 24.40 9.20
C ALA A 84 24.90 24.96 9.87
N VAL A 85 24.28 25.99 9.27
CA VAL A 85 23.05 26.61 9.82
C VAL A 85 21.86 25.65 9.76
N TYR A 86 21.70 24.93 8.65
CA TYR A 86 20.63 23.93 8.51
C TYR A 86 20.83 22.73 9.44
N ASN A 87 22.07 22.23 9.58
CA ASN A 87 22.38 21.16 10.52
C ASN A 87 22.14 21.59 11.97
N ASP A 88 22.52 22.81 12.37
CA ASP A 88 22.23 23.34 13.70
C ASP A 88 20.71 23.48 13.95
N VAL A 89 19.92 23.95 12.97
CA VAL A 89 18.45 24.02 13.08
C VAL A 89 17.82 22.61 13.17
N MET A 90 18.26 21.67 12.34
CA MET A 90 17.74 20.30 12.37
C MET A 90 18.19 19.53 13.61
N GLU A 91 19.39 19.77 14.12
CA GLU A 91 19.88 19.18 15.36
C GLU A 91 19.21 19.80 16.59
N LYS A 92 18.90 21.11 16.57
CA LYS A 92 18.05 21.75 17.58
C LYS A 92 16.61 21.22 17.54
N ARG A 93 16.02 20.99 16.36
CA ARG A 93 14.71 20.32 16.22
C ARG A 93 14.76 18.88 16.74
N ARG A 94 15.79 18.09 16.40
CA ARG A 94 16.01 16.74 16.95
C ARG A 94 16.10 16.75 18.47
N ARG A 95 16.90 17.65 19.06
CA ARG A 95 17.08 17.76 20.53
C ARG A 95 15.82 18.17 21.29
N HIS A 96 14.85 18.85 20.65
CA HIS A 96 13.65 19.34 21.33
C HIS A 96 12.39 18.50 21.07
N TRP A 97 12.29 17.82 19.91
CA TRP A 97 11.07 17.13 19.48
C TRP A 97 11.25 15.68 19.00
N GLY A 98 12.48 15.13 18.98
CA GLY A 98 12.70 13.74 18.58
C GLY A 98 12.39 13.47 17.11
N GLY A 99 12.80 14.39 16.22
CA GLY A 99 12.66 14.26 14.76
C GLY A 99 13.30 12.98 14.18
N PRO A 100 13.13 12.73 12.87
CA PRO A 100 13.43 11.44 12.25
C PRO A 100 14.85 10.94 12.57
N PRO A 101 15.04 9.61 12.74
CA PRO A 101 16.36 9.01 12.80
C PRO A 101 17.29 9.57 11.73
N PRO A 102 18.58 9.77 12.02
CA PRO A 102 19.54 9.88 10.94
C PRO A 102 19.47 8.60 10.10
N PRO A 103 19.37 8.67 8.76
CA PRO A 103 19.60 7.53 7.91
C PRO A 103 20.98 6.90 8.22
N PRO A 104 21.18 5.63 7.82
CA PRO A 104 22.38 4.86 8.17
C PRO A 104 23.66 5.63 7.84
N ARG A 105 24.69 5.53 8.69
CA ARG A 105 25.94 6.34 8.60
C ARG A 105 26.70 6.27 7.25
N ASN A 106 26.31 5.36 6.35
CA ASN A 106 26.89 5.15 5.02
C ASN A 106 25.91 5.41 3.85
N LEU A 107 24.71 5.92 4.13
CA LEU A 107 23.72 6.33 3.14
C LEU A 107 23.88 7.85 2.94
N THR A 108 24.39 8.25 1.78
CA THR A 108 24.60 9.68 1.43
C THR A 108 23.28 10.33 1.03
N VAL A 109 22.34 10.38 1.97
CA VAL A 109 21.04 11.05 1.82
C VAL A 109 21.27 12.56 1.75
N ASP A 110 20.78 13.19 0.69
CA ASP A 110 20.80 14.64 0.53
C ASP A 110 19.63 15.25 1.31
N TYR A 111 19.90 15.55 2.58
CA TYR A 111 18.97 16.25 3.48
C TYR A 111 18.58 17.66 3.00
N THR A 112 19.11 18.14 1.88
CA THR A 112 18.65 19.38 1.24
C THR A 112 17.49 19.16 0.26
N LEU A 113 17.01 17.93 0.09
CA LEU A 113 15.72 17.64 -0.52
C LEU A 113 14.59 17.88 0.49
N ASN A 114 13.52 18.53 0.04
CA ASN A 114 12.46 19.04 0.90
C ASN A 114 11.17 18.22 0.77
N CYS A 115 10.89 17.39 1.79
CA CYS A 115 9.68 16.57 1.86
C CYS A 115 8.37 17.35 1.81
N ALA A 116 8.31 18.55 2.39
CA ALA A 116 7.08 19.37 2.36
C ALA A 116 6.78 19.86 0.93
N GLU A 117 7.81 20.25 0.18
CA GLU A 117 7.68 20.69 -1.22
C GLU A 117 7.30 19.51 -2.14
N MET A 118 7.94 18.34 -1.98
CA MET A 118 7.55 17.13 -2.71
C MET A 118 6.09 16.72 -2.44
N ILE A 119 5.65 16.74 -1.17
CA ILE A 119 4.28 16.39 -0.77
C ILE A 119 3.26 17.43 -1.28
N SER A 120 3.63 18.71 -1.34
CA SER A 120 2.78 19.76 -1.90
C SER A 120 2.61 19.67 -3.42
N GLY A 121 3.47 18.90 -4.10
CA GLY A 121 3.49 18.77 -5.56
C GLY A 121 4.35 19.81 -6.28
N ASN A 122 5.38 20.35 -5.63
CA ASN A 122 6.32 21.26 -6.26
C ASN A 122 7.12 20.52 -7.35
N GLU A 123 6.79 20.78 -8.63
CA GLU A 123 7.41 20.14 -9.80
C GLU A 123 8.93 20.30 -9.83
N THR A 124 9.46 21.43 -9.35
CA THR A 124 10.91 21.69 -9.32
C THR A 124 11.61 20.76 -8.33
N GLU A 125 11.04 20.59 -7.14
CA GLU A 125 11.63 19.72 -6.11
C GLU A 125 11.42 18.24 -6.42
N LEU A 126 10.29 17.85 -7.01
CA LEU A 126 10.05 16.50 -7.50
C LEU A 126 11.08 16.11 -8.57
N LYS A 127 11.24 16.94 -9.62
CA LYS A 127 12.21 16.71 -10.69
C LYS A 127 13.67 16.71 -10.19
N ARG A 128 13.99 17.56 -9.23
CA ARG A 128 15.29 17.57 -8.54
C ARG A 128 15.53 16.25 -7.80
N SER A 129 14.52 15.76 -7.08
CA SER A 129 14.57 14.49 -6.33
C SER A 129 14.71 13.27 -7.24
N GLU A 130 13.98 13.22 -8.35
CA GLU A 130 14.14 12.21 -9.39
C GLU A 130 15.56 12.20 -9.97
N THR A 131 16.09 13.38 -10.31
CA THR A 131 17.45 13.55 -10.85
C THR A 131 18.51 13.10 -9.84
N TYR A 132 18.36 13.46 -8.56
CA TYR A 132 19.22 13.02 -7.48
C TYR A 132 19.30 11.48 -7.42
N TYR A 133 18.16 10.78 -7.51
CA TYR A 133 18.13 9.31 -7.49
C TYR A 133 18.70 8.60 -8.72
N GLN A 134 18.89 9.28 -9.86
CA GLN A 134 19.60 8.72 -11.01
C GLN A 134 21.10 8.54 -10.75
N SER A 135 21.66 9.28 -9.77
CA SER A 135 23.11 9.39 -9.54
C SER A 135 23.65 8.56 -8.36
N LEU A 136 22.77 7.92 -7.59
CA LEU A 136 23.13 7.34 -6.29
C LEU A 136 23.34 5.83 -6.31
N PRO A 137 24.24 5.31 -5.46
CA PRO A 137 24.31 3.89 -5.19
C PRO A 137 23.09 3.44 -4.38
N LYS A 138 22.36 2.44 -4.88
CA LYS A 138 21.32 1.73 -4.12
C LYS A 138 21.97 1.01 -2.92
N LYS A 139 21.89 1.62 -1.73
CA LYS A 139 22.45 1.07 -0.49
C LYS A 139 21.43 1.17 0.63
N MET A 140 21.15 0.04 1.26
CA MET A 140 20.43 -0.02 2.53
C MET A 140 21.42 -0.23 3.68
N ARG A 141 20.94 -0.09 4.92
CA ARG A 141 21.70 -0.51 6.10
C ARG A 141 21.91 -2.04 6.04
N PRO A 142 23.13 -2.56 6.26
CA PRO A 142 23.36 -4.00 6.37
C PRO A 142 22.51 -4.63 7.47
N ASP A 143 22.15 -5.91 7.31
CA ASP A 143 21.41 -6.65 8.34
C ASP A 143 22.28 -6.85 9.61
N SER A 144 23.60 -7.01 9.42
CA SER A 144 24.61 -7.09 10.49
C SER A 144 24.63 -5.91 11.46
N ASP A 145 24.29 -4.69 11.02
CA ASP A 145 24.20 -3.48 11.86
C ASP A 145 23.13 -3.57 12.97
N TYR A 146 22.20 -4.53 12.86
CA TYR A 146 21.12 -4.76 13.81
C TYR A 146 21.40 -5.95 14.74
N LEU A 147 22.51 -6.67 14.55
CA LEU A 147 22.98 -7.66 15.51
C LEU A 147 23.33 -6.97 16.83
N GLY A 148 22.96 -7.57 17.96
CA GLY A 148 23.31 -7.05 19.29
C GLY A 148 22.53 -5.82 19.78
N VAL A 149 21.70 -5.14 18.96
CA VAL A 149 20.95 -3.93 19.41
C VAL A 149 20.13 -4.12 20.69
N HIS A 150 19.70 -5.35 21.01
CA HIS A 150 19.05 -5.69 22.29
C HIS A 150 19.86 -5.35 23.55
N GLN A 151 21.18 -5.15 23.43
CA GLN A 151 22.05 -4.74 24.53
C GLN A 151 21.94 -3.23 24.82
N HIS A 152 21.47 -2.44 23.86
CA HIS A 152 21.44 -0.97 23.90
C HIS A 152 20.06 -0.42 23.52
N CYS A 153 18.98 -1.08 23.95
CA CYS A 153 17.62 -0.76 23.51
C CYS A 153 17.21 0.71 23.73
N ASN A 154 17.60 1.35 24.82
CA ASN A 154 17.27 2.76 25.05
C ASN A 154 17.89 3.68 23.98
N GLU A 155 19.13 3.39 23.57
CA GLU A 155 19.79 4.09 22.47
C GLU A 155 19.08 3.77 21.15
N PHE A 156 18.85 2.49 20.84
CA PHE A 156 18.16 2.06 19.62
C PHE A 156 16.79 2.73 19.45
N LEU A 157 15.95 2.74 20.49
CA LEU A 157 14.62 3.34 20.46
C LEU A 157 14.69 4.86 20.28
N THR A 158 15.61 5.53 20.98
CA THR A 158 15.75 6.99 20.95
C THR A 158 16.36 7.46 19.64
N SER A 159 17.44 6.82 19.17
CA SER A 159 18.10 7.16 17.91
C SER A 159 17.19 6.92 16.70
N ASN A 160 16.26 5.97 16.81
CA ASN A 160 15.26 5.68 15.78
C ASN A 160 13.88 6.32 16.05
N GLY A 161 13.78 7.32 16.93
CA GLY A 161 12.55 8.12 17.06
C GLY A 161 11.27 7.33 17.41
N TYR A 162 11.40 6.21 18.12
CA TYR A 162 10.24 5.38 18.50
C TYR A 162 9.37 6.08 19.55
N PHE A 163 8.05 6.07 19.34
CA PHE A 163 7.09 6.51 20.35
C PHE A 163 7.03 5.51 21.52
N THR A 164 7.76 5.80 22.62
CA THR A 164 7.81 4.93 23.82
C THR A 164 6.63 5.11 24.77
N LYS A 165 5.74 6.08 24.52
CA LYS A 165 4.51 6.35 25.29
C LYS A 165 3.32 6.53 24.32
N PRO A 166 2.08 6.20 24.72
CA PRO A 166 0.89 6.52 23.91
C PRO A 166 0.79 8.03 23.70
N VAL A 167 0.49 8.46 22.47
CA VAL A 167 0.42 9.89 22.11
C VAL A 167 -0.91 10.49 22.58
N THR A 168 -2.01 9.75 22.48
CA THR A 168 -3.33 10.13 22.99
C THR A 168 -3.95 9.06 23.91
N LEU A 169 -4.91 9.48 24.75
CA LEU A 169 -5.76 8.56 25.50
C LEU A 169 -6.66 7.72 24.57
N GLU A 170 -7.11 8.31 23.47
CA GLU A 170 -7.95 7.65 22.45
C GLU A 170 -7.23 6.43 21.86
N GLU A 171 -5.98 6.58 21.43
CA GLU A 171 -5.17 5.45 20.95
C GLU A 171 -4.90 4.43 22.05
N LYS A 172 -4.59 4.89 23.28
CA LYS A 172 -4.35 4.00 24.44
C LYS A 172 -5.53 3.07 24.72
N GLN A 173 -6.76 3.56 24.51
CA GLN A 173 -8.01 2.81 24.75
C GLN A 173 -8.44 1.93 23.58
N PHE A 174 -7.78 2.01 22.43
CA PHE A 174 -8.10 1.21 21.23
C PHE A 174 -6.85 0.50 20.68
N PRO A 175 -6.32 -0.53 21.37
CA PRO A 175 -5.12 -1.23 20.91
C PRO A 175 -5.35 -1.94 19.57
N LEU A 176 -4.35 -1.85 18.70
CA LEU A 176 -4.31 -2.53 17.40
C LEU A 176 -3.28 -3.67 17.42
N ALA A 177 -3.52 -4.69 16.60
CA ALA A 177 -2.62 -5.79 16.38
C ALA A 177 -2.11 -5.80 14.92
N PHE A 178 -0.86 -6.18 14.73
CA PHE A 178 -0.22 -6.25 13.42
C PHE A 178 0.52 -7.57 13.24
N GLY A 179 0.38 -8.17 12.06
CA GLY A 179 1.25 -9.24 11.59
C GLY A 179 2.17 -8.69 10.50
N ILE A 180 3.48 -8.87 10.66
CA ILE A 180 4.49 -8.40 9.70
C ILE A 180 5.23 -9.60 9.13
N LEU A 181 5.00 -9.86 7.84
CA LEU A 181 5.63 -10.93 7.08
C LEU A 181 6.90 -10.44 6.40
N MET A 182 8.00 -11.14 6.63
CA MET A 182 9.31 -10.77 6.09
C MET A 182 10.18 -11.98 5.73
N TYR A 183 11.12 -11.77 4.81
CA TYR A 183 12.08 -12.81 4.40
C TYR A 183 13.53 -12.30 4.17
N LYS A 184 13.72 -10.98 4.06
CA LYS A 184 15.04 -10.32 3.87
C LYS A 184 14.98 -8.87 4.37
N GLU A 185 16.12 -8.18 4.34
CA GLU A 185 16.23 -6.72 4.51
C GLU A 185 15.64 -6.24 5.85
N VAL A 186 16.41 -6.43 6.92
CA VAL A 186 16.07 -6.02 8.29
C VAL A 186 15.68 -4.55 8.33
N ALA A 187 16.43 -3.68 7.63
CA ALA A 187 16.16 -2.25 7.56
C ALA A 187 14.77 -1.91 6.98
N GLN A 188 14.27 -2.69 6.01
CA GLN A 188 12.92 -2.50 5.45
C GLN A 188 11.85 -2.78 6.51
N THR A 189 12.03 -3.87 7.27
CA THR A 189 11.09 -4.29 8.32
C THR A 189 11.14 -3.38 9.54
N GLU A 190 12.35 -2.93 9.94
CA GLU A 190 12.55 -1.96 11.01
C GLU A 190 11.89 -0.62 10.67
N PHE A 191 12.04 -0.13 9.44
CA PHE A 191 11.42 1.12 9.01
C PHE A 191 9.88 1.06 9.09
N LEU A 192 9.28 -0.03 8.61
CA LEU A 192 7.83 -0.25 8.80
C LEU A 192 7.48 -0.25 10.29
N LEU A 193 8.14 -1.11 11.08
CA LEU A 193 7.88 -1.24 12.52
C LEU A 193 7.94 0.12 13.22
N ARG A 194 9.01 0.90 13.01
CA ARG A 194 9.17 2.27 13.52
C ARG A 194 8.01 3.18 13.16
N THR A 195 7.54 3.12 11.91
CA THR A 195 6.44 3.97 11.42
C THR A 195 5.12 3.66 12.15
N ILE A 196 4.81 2.38 12.36
CA ILE A 196 3.55 1.94 12.97
C ILE A 196 3.61 1.70 14.49
N TYR A 197 4.79 1.71 15.12
CA TYR A 197 4.96 1.32 16.51
C TYR A 197 4.26 2.27 17.48
N ARG A 198 3.46 1.70 18.41
CA ARG A 198 2.95 2.34 19.62
C ARG A 198 2.97 1.33 20.76
N PRO A 199 3.22 1.76 22.02
CA PRO A 199 3.44 0.83 23.14
C PRO A 199 2.16 0.13 23.63
N GLN A 200 0.97 0.65 23.31
CA GLN A 200 -0.30 -0.03 23.61
C GLN A 200 -0.69 -1.09 22.57
N ASN A 201 -0.18 -0.98 21.34
CA ASN A 201 -0.47 -1.93 20.26
C ASN A 201 0.35 -3.21 20.45
N ILE A 202 0.19 -4.19 19.56
CA ILE A 202 0.95 -5.43 19.60
C ILE A 202 1.34 -5.93 18.21
N TYR A 203 2.54 -6.50 18.08
CA TYR A 203 3.18 -6.80 16.80
C TYR A 203 3.74 -8.22 16.80
N CYS A 204 3.22 -9.05 15.89
CA CYS A 204 3.79 -10.35 15.57
C CYS A 204 4.63 -10.22 14.29
N ILE A 205 5.88 -10.68 14.34
CA ILE A 205 6.78 -10.71 13.18
C ILE A 205 6.97 -12.17 12.78
N HIS A 206 6.55 -12.52 11.57
CA HIS A 206 6.80 -13.84 10.99
C HIS A 206 7.96 -13.74 10.00
N ILE A 207 9.08 -14.36 10.37
CA ILE A 207 10.29 -14.45 9.56
C ILE A 207 10.29 -15.77 8.80
N ASP A 208 10.41 -15.73 7.48
CA ASP A 208 10.52 -16.92 6.62
C ASP A 208 11.63 -17.89 7.10
N THR A 209 11.34 -19.19 7.11
CA THR A 209 12.34 -20.19 7.47
C THR A 209 13.46 -20.38 6.44
N ASP A 210 13.35 -19.90 5.19
CA ASP A 210 14.50 -19.84 4.24
C ASP A 210 15.35 -18.56 4.40
N SER A 211 14.95 -17.58 5.23
CA SER A 211 15.78 -16.40 5.50
C SER A 211 17.17 -16.76 6.02
N ASN A 212 18.18 -15.96 5.66
CA ASN A 212 19.53 -16.15 6.18
C ASN A 212 19.56 -16.04 7.73
N LEU A 213 20.61 -16.59 8.35
CA LEU A 213 20.72 -16.60 9.81
C LEU A 213 20.89 -15.18 10.40
N GLU A 214 21.54 -14.28 9.67
CA GLU A 214 21.78 -12.89 10.08
C GLU A 214 20.46 -12.12 10.25
N VAL A 215 19.58 -12.11 9.25
CA VAL A 215 18.21 -11.55 9.29
C VAL A 215 17.44 -12.11 10.49
N LYS A 216 17.46 -13.43 10.68
CA LYS A 216 16.77 -14.09 11.80
C LYS A 216 17.31 -13.63 13.16
N GLN A 217 18.63 -13.46 13.31
CA GLN A 217 19.26 -13.00 14.54
C GLN A 217 19.05 -11.50 14.78
N ALA A 218 19.18 -10.68 13.75
CA ALA A 218 18.97 -9.24 13.77
C ALA A 218 17.53 -8.88 14.14
N MET A 219 16.53 -9.52 13.53
CA MET A 219 15.12 -9.29 13.88
C MET A 219 14.76 -9.76 15.28
N LYS A 220 15.32 -10.88 15.74
CA LYS A 220 15.21 -11.31 17.15
C LYS A 220 15.88 -10.33 18.10
N SER A 221 16.95 -9.65 17.68
CA SER A 221 17.63 -8.58 18.43
C SER A 221 16.76 -7.32 18.52
N ILE A 222 16.13 -6.90 17.42
CA ILE A 222 15.18 -5.78 17.40
C ILE A 222 13.96 -6.07 18.28
N ALA A 223 13.31 -7.23 18.11
CA ALA A 223 12.08 -7.57 18.85
C ALA A 223 12.29 -7.55 20.38
N LYS A 224 13.45 -8.00 20.88
CA LYS A 224 13.82 -7.95 22.30
C LYS A 224 13.82 -6.55 22.92
N CYS A 225 13.86 -5.47 22.13
CA CYS A 225 13.78 -4.11 22.64
C CYS A 225 12.37 -3.62 22.97
N PHE A 226 11.34 -4.43 22.71
CA PHE A 226 9.95 -4.05 22.89
C PHE A 226 9.21 -5.10 23.74
N PRO A 227 8.36 -4.69 24.70
CA PRO A 227 7.55 -5.64 25.48
C PRO A 227 6.37 -6.22 24.68
N ASN A 228 6.06 -5.63 23.53
CA ASN A 228 4.86 -5.87 22.71
C ASN A 228 5.19 -6.20 21.24
N VAL A 229 6.45 -6.49 20.92
CA VAL A 229 6.88 -7.03 19.61
C VAL A 229 7.47 -8.42 19.84
N PHE A 230 6.99 -9.43 19.13
CA PHE A 230 7.50 -10.79 19.25
C PHE A 230 7.64 -11.46 17.88
N ILE A 231 8.49 -12.49 17.81
CA ILE A 231 8.59 -13.36 16.64
C ILE A 231 7.55 -14.47 16.80
N ALA A 232 6.81 -14.79 15.73
CA ALA A 232 5.79 -15.83 15.75
C ALA A 232 6.32 -17.17 16.29
N SER A 233 5.51 -17.88 17.06
CA SER A 233 5.84 -19.15 17.71
C SER A 233 6.04 -20.28 16.69
N LYS A 234 5.35 -20.19 15.56
CA LYS A 234 5.48 -21.07 14.38
C LYS A 234 5.88 -20.25 13.17
N LEU A 235 6.96 -20.69 12.52
CA LEU A 235 7.50 -20.07 11.31
C LEU A 235 7.39 -21.06 10.14
N GLU A 236 6.86 -20.56 9.03
CA GLU A 236 6.67 -21.29 7.77
C GLU A 236 7.78 -20.97 6.75
N GLU A 237 8.01 -21.88 5.81
CA GLU A 237 8.82 -21.63 4.62
C GLU A 237 7.95 -21.00 3.52
N ILE A 238 8.13 -19.71 3.24
CA ILE A 238 7.17 -18.98 2.39
C ILE A 238 7.53 -19.14 0.92
N ILE A 239 6.71 -19.94 0.22
CA ILE A 239 6.83 -20.15 -1.22
C ILE A 239 5.76 -19.30 -1.93
N TYR A 240 6.16 -18.51 -2.94
CA TYR A 240 5.26 -17.65 -3.70
C TYR A 240 4.11 -18.43 -4.34
N GLY A 241 2.86 -17.98 -4.14
CA GLY A 241 1.64 -18.68 -4.56
C GLY A 241 1.29 -19.92 -3.75
N GLY A 242 2.00 -20.21 -2.65
CA GLY A 242 1.82 -21.41 -1.83
C GLY A 242 1.13 -21.14 -0.49
N PHE A 243 0.47 -22.17 0.05
CA PHE A 243 -0.28 -22.14 1.30
C PHE A 243 0.47 -21.58 2.52
N ALA A 244 1.79 -21.76 2.59
CA ALA A 244 2.62 -21.22 3.67
C ALA A 244 2.46 -19.70 3.88
N ARG A 245 2.20 -18.93 2.82
CA ARG A 245 1.92 -17.49 2.91
C ARG A 245 0.66 -17.20 3.73
N LEU A 246 -0.41 -17.99 3.54
CA LEU A 246 -1.65 -17.89 4.31
C LEU A 246 -1.44 -18.38 5.75
N GLN A 247 -0.81 -19.54 5.91
CA GLN A 247 -0.55 -20.14 7.23
C GLN A 247 0.29 -19.23 8.14
N ALA A 248 1.26 -18.49 7.58
CA ALA A 248 2.10 -17.56 8.31
C ALA A 248 1.31 -16.42 8.99
N ASP A 249 0.25 -15.92 8.34
CA ASP A 249 -0.67 -14.94 8.96
C ASP A 249 -1.50 -15.59 10.08
N ILE A 250 -2.02 -16.80 9.84
CA ILE A 250 -2.83 -17.53 10.81
C ILE A 250 -2.00 -17.89 12.06
N ASN A 251 -0.72 -18.20 11.91
CA ASN A 251 0.20 -18.40 13.03
C ASN A 251 0.33 -17.12 13.87
N CYS A 252 0.51 -15.95 13.24
CA CYS A 252 0.53 -14.68 13.96
C CYS A 252 -0.81 -14.35 14.64
N MET A 253 -1.93 -14.58 13.97
CA MET A 253 -3.27 -14.45 14.54
C MET A 253 -3.44 -15.32 15.80
N ALA A 254 -3.03 -16.59 15.74
CA ALA A 254 -3.15 -17.55 16.84
C ALA A 254 -2.32 -17.13 18.07
N ASP A 255 -1.10 -16.63 17.88
CA ASP A 255 -0.27 -16.10 18.96
C ASP A 255 -0.89 -14.83 19.56
N LEU A 256 -1.34 -13.89 18.70
CA LEU A 256 -1.94 -12.63 19.12
C LEU A 256 -3.21 -12.81 19.96
N LEU A 257 -4.00 -13.85 19.71
CA LEU A 257 -5.17 -14.21 20.51
C LEU A 257 -4.82 -14.70 21.93
N GLN A 258 -3.63 -15.27 22.13
CA GLN A 258 -3.15 -15.74 23.44
C GLN A 258 -2.56 -14.61 24.30
N THR A 259 -2.34 -13.44 23.73
CA THR A 259 -1.78 -12.28 24.45
C THR A 259 -2.82 -11.62 25.35
N GLN A 260 -2.36 -11.01 26.46
CA GLN A 260 -3.24 -10.30 27.39
C GLN A 260 -3.84 -9.02 26.77
N THR A 261 -3.22 -8.48 25.72
CA THR A 261 -3.65 -7.26 25.04
C THR A 261 -5.03 -7.43 24.40
N GLN A 262 -6.00 -6.63 24.86
CA GLN A 262 -7.39 -6.64 24.37
C GLN A 262 -7.56 -5.81 23.09
N TRP A 263 -6.71 -6.10 22.10
CA TRP A 263 -6.69 -5.46 20.79
C TRP A 263 -8.01 -5.64 20.03
N LYS A 264 -8.34 -4.70 19.15
CA LYS A 264 -9.65 -4.59 18.49
C LYS A 264 -9.65 -5.10 17.05
N TYR A 265 -8.55 -4.84 16.35
CA TYR A 265 -8.36 -5.18 14.95
C TYR A 265 -6.94 -5.70 14.71
N TYR A 266 -6.83 -6.68 13.82
CA TYR A 266 -5.59 -7.19 13.24
C TYR A 266 -5.44 -6.68 11.81
N MET A 267 -4.22 -6.33 11.42
CA MET A 267 -3.85 -5.99 10.04
C MET A 267 -2.60 -6.78 9.67
N ASN A 268 -2.63 -7.47 8.53
CA ASN A 268 -1.47 -8.16 7.99
C ASN A 268 -0.73 -7.29 6.97
N LEU A 269 0.60 -7.28 7.06
CA LEU A 269 1.47 -6.42 6.27
C LEU A 269 2.69 -7.21 5.81
N ALA A 270 3.17 -6.94 4.60
CA ALA A 270 4.55 -7.28 4.22
C ALA A 270 5.49 -6.12 4.60
N SER A 271 6.77 -6.38 4.86
CA SER A 271 7.77 -5.33 5.18
C SER A 271 7.84 -4.15 4.19
N GLN A 272 7.44 -4.38 2.95
CA GLN A 272 7.43 -3.40 1.84
C GLN A 272 6.15 -2.55 1.81
N THR A 273 5.33 -2.62 2.85
CA THR A 273 4.10 -1.85 3.03
C THR A 273 4.40 -0.68 3.95
N LEU A 274 3.81 0.50 3.73
CA LEU A 274 3.87 1.63 4.67
C LEU A 274 2.46 2.21 4.92
N PRO A 275 2.18 2.75 6.12
CA PRO A 275 0.91 3.41 6.40
C PRO A 275 0.75 4.71 5.62
N LEU A 276 -0.48 5.07 5.28
CA LEU A 276 -0.89 6.37 4.73
C LEU A 276 -1.70 7.21 5.74
N LYS A 277 -1.81 6.73 6.98
CA LYS A 277 -2.58 7.31 8.09
C LYS A 277 -1.78 7.21 9.38
N THR A 278 -1.93 8.18 10.28
CA THR A 278 -1.33 8.08 11.62
C THR A 278 -2.06 7.01 12.45
N ASN A 279 -1.44 6.51 13.53
CA ASN A 279 -2.09 5.52 14.39
C ASN A 279 -3.43 6.03 14.98
N LEU A 280 -3.52 7.32 15.34
CA LEU A 280 -4.76 7.95 15.79
C LEU A 280 -5.85 7.97 14.70
N GLU A 281 -5.46 8.21 13.45
CA GLU A 281 -6.39 8.21 12.31
C GLU A 281 -6.89 6.80 12.01
N ILE A 282 -6.00 5.79 12.03
CA ILE A 282 -6.39 4.38 11.94
C ILE A 282 -7.36 4.02 13.07
N VAL A 283 -7.08 4.41 14.33
CA VAL A 283 -7.99 4.20 15.46
C VAL A 283 -9.37 4.84 15.22
N LYS A 284 -9.44 6.06 14.69
CA LYS A 284 -10.71 6.74 14.38
C LYS A 284 -11.49 6.01 13.27
N ILE A 285 -10.82 5.61 12.19
CA ILE A 285 -11.44 4.85 11.08
C ILE A 285 -11.99 3.51 11.60
N LEU A 286 -11.21 2.78 12.40
CA LEU A 286 -11.60 1.46 12.89
C LEU A 286 -12.68 1.52 13.99
N LYS A 287 -12.82 2.64 14.70
CA LYS A 287 -14.00 2.91 15.53
C LYS A 287 -15.27 3.12 14.71
N ILE A 288 -15.17 3.70 13.51
CA ILE A 288 -16.29 3.88 12.57
C ILE A 288 -16.69 2.55 11.93
N TYR A 289 -15.70 1.69 11.59
CA TYR A 289 -15.98 0.33 11.09
C TYR A 289 -16.79 -0.51 12.10
N ASN A 290 -16.63 -0.26 13.40
CA ASN A 290 -17.51 -0.75 14.48
C ASN A 290 -17.71 -2.29 14.47
N GLY A 291 -16.64 -3.04 14.19
CA GLY A 291 -16.64 -4.50 14.09
C GLY A 291 -16.71 -5.04 12.65
N ALA A 292 -17.00 -4.19 11.65
CA ALA A 292 -16.86 -4.58 10.23
C ALA A 292 -15.40 -4.90 9.89
N ASN A 293 -15.19 -5.90 9.04
CA ASN A 293 -13.89 -6.16 8.42
C ASN A 293 -13.74 -5.36 7.13
N ASP A 294 -12.51 -5.13 6.69
CA ASP A 294 -12.20 -4.56 5.38
C ASP A 294 -11.29 -5.52 4.59
N ILE A 295 -11.94 -6.43 3.88
CA ILE A 295 -11.33 -7.45 3.02
C ILE A 295 -11.89 -7.25 1.61
N GLU A 296 -11.08 -7.45 0.58
CA GLU A 296 -11.50 -7.31 -0.82
C GLU A 296 -12.44 -8.46 -1.24
N GLY A 297 -13.16 -8.32 -2.35
CA GLY A 297 -14.00 -9.38 -2.90
C GLY A 297 -14.33 -9.20 -4.37
N HIS A 298 -14.22 -10.28 -5.14
CA HIS A 298 -14.60 -10.37 -6.55
C HIS A 298 -15.27 -11.72 -6.82
N THR A 299 -16.39 -11.73 -7.55
CA THR A 299 -17.10 -12.96 -7.93
C THR A 299 -16.77 -13.44 -9.34
N ARG A 300 -16.03 -12.64 -10.12
CA ARG A 300 -15.64 -12.96 -11.50
C ARG A 300 -14.42 -13.88 -11.55
N HIS A 301 -14.68 -15.19 -11.53
CA HIS A 301 -13.64 -16.22 -11.47
C HIS A 301 -13.06 -16.66 -12.82
N ASP A 302 -13.59 -16.21 -13.96
CA ASP A 302 -13.33 -16.76 -15.30
C ASP A 302 -11.83 -16.97 -15.62
N PHE A 303 -10.97 -16.06 -15.16
CA PHE A 303 -9.51 -16.10 -15.38
C PHE A 303 -8.71 -16.71 -14.22
N GLN A 304 -9.36 -17.08 -13.12
CA GLN A 304 -8.74 -17.51 -11.87
C GLN A 304 -9.08 -18.95 -11.44
N THR A 305 -10.15 -19.56 -12.00
CA THR A 305 -10.58 -20.95 -11.67
C THR A 305 -9.47 -22.00 -11.71
N TRP A 306 -8.46 -21.83 -12.57
CA TRP A 306 -7.30 -22.72 -12.63
C TRP A 306 -6.53 -22.84 -11.31
N ARG A 307 -6.57 -21.81 -10.45
CA ARG A 307 -5.86 -21.76 -9.17
C ARG A 307 -6.39 -22.77 -8.15
N PHE A 308 -7.69 -23.08 -8.20
CA PHE A 308 -8.38 -23.82 -7.16
C PHE A 308 -9.24 -25.00 -7.65
N ASN A 309 -9.45 -25.14 -8.97
CA ASN A 309 -10.11 -26.34 -9.54
C ASN A 309 -9.21 -27.60 -9.55
N HIS A 310 -7.89 -27.44 -9.40
CA HIS A 310 -6.93 -28.54 -9.33
C HIS A 310 -6.02 -28.37 -8.11
N SER A 311 -5.42 -29.45 -7.65
CA SER A 311 -4.33 -29.41 -6.68
C SER A 311 -3.03 -28.94 -7.34
N TRP A 312 -2.14 -28.36 -6.55
CA TRP A 312 -0.88 -27.78 -6.99
C TRP A 312 0.25 -28.19 -6.04
N ARG A 313 1.30 -28.79 -6.60
CA ARG A 313 2.48 -29.23 -5.85
C ARG A 313 3.70 -28.44 -6.28
N VAL A 314 4.47 -27.91 -5.34
CA VAL A 314 5.78 -27.29 -5.64
C VAL A 314 6.75 -28.38 -6.11
N VAL A 315 7.30 -28.23 -7.32
CA VAL A 315 8.29 -29.17 -7.88
C VAL A 315 9.71 -28.59 -7.96
N SER A 316 9.86 -27.26 -8.02
CA SER A 316 11.18 -26.63 -7.84
C SER A 316 11.13 -25.30 -7.10
N LYS A 317 12.08 -25.13 -6.17
CA LYS A 317 12.37 -23.85 -5.49
C LYS A 317 13.49 -23.16 -6.24
N ASN A 318 13.16 -22.26 -7.16
CA ASN A 318 14.15 -21.52 -7.92
C ASN A 318 14.68 -20.38 -7.02
N LYS A 319 15.90 -20.50 -6.46
CA LYS A 319 16.48 -19.46 -5.61
C LYS A 319 16.62 -18.14 -6.39
N GLY A 320 15.83 -17.14 -6.01
CA GLY A 320 15.76 -15.84 -6.68
C GLY A 320 14.82 -15.76 -7.90
N GLY A 321 14.09 -16.83 -8.22
CA GLY A 321 13.09 -16.89 -9.29
C GLY A 321 11.71 -17.32 -8.77
N ASP A 322 10.73 -17.41 -9.67
CA ASP A 322 9.43 -17.96 -9.30
C ASP A 322 9.48 -19.49 -9.15
N PRO A 323 8.81 -20.06 -8.13
CA PRO A 323 8.75 -21.49 -7.93
C PRO A 323 7.94 -22.17 -9.04
N SER A 324 8.36 -23.38 -9.42
CA SER A 324 7.63 -24.18 -10.39
C SER A 324 6.58 -25.04 -9.69
N TYR A 325 5.35 -25.03 -10.20
CA TYR A 325 4.25 -25.86 -9.72
C TYR A 325 3.83 -26.90 -10.75
N GLU A 326 3.54 -28.10 -10.27
CA GLU A 326 2.91 -29.19 -11.00
C GLU A 326 1.41 -29.19 -10.67
N ARG A 327 0.58 -29.27 -11.71
CA ARG A 327 -0.88 -29.43 -11.58
C ARG A 327 -1.17 -30.90 -11.29
N GLY A 328 -1.83 -31.17 -10.17
CA GLY A 328 -2.37 -32.48 -9.82
C GLY A 328 -3.83 -32.66 -10.26
N ASP A 329 -4.54 -33.51 -9.54
CA ASP A 329 -5.92 -33.90 -9.84
C ASP A 329 -6.94 -32.76 -9.65
N ILE A 330 -8.12 -32.94 -10.23
CA ILE A 330 -9.29 -32.06 -10.01
C ILE A 330 -9.70 -32.15 -8.53
N LYS A 331 -9.87 -31.00 -7.89
CA LYS A 331 -10.29 -30.93 -6.49
C LYS A 331 -11.79 -31.19 -6.33
N PRO A 332 -12.23 -31.76 -5.19
CA PRO A 332 -13.64 -31.73 -4.81
C PRO A 332 -14.10 -30.27 -4.62
N PRO A 333 -15.42 -30.00 -4.72
CA PRO A 333 -15.94 -28.65 -4.42
C PRO A 333 -15.54 -28.19 -3.00
N PRO A 334 -15.50 -26.88 -2.74
CA PRO A 334 -15.27 -26.35 -1.40
C PRO A 334 -16.23 -26.96 -0.36
N PRO A 335 -15.76 -27.18 0.89
CA PRO A 335 -16.60 -27.75 1.94
C PRO A 335 -17.76 -26.82 2.28
N HIS A 336 -18.76 -27.36 3.01
CA HIS A 336 -19.94 -26.61 3.50
C HIS A 336 -20.78 -25.91 2.44
N ASN A 337 -20.66 -26.30 1.15
CA ASN A 337 -21.32 -25.63 0.03
C ASN A 337 -20.92 -24.15 -0.09
N LEU A 338 -19.65 -23.85 0.21
CA LEU A 338 -19.07 -22.52 0.05
C LEU A 338 -18.91 -22.16 -1.43
N THR A 339 -19.41 -20.98 -1.79
CA THR A 339 -19.07 -20.30 -3.04
C THR A 339 -17.81 -19.49 -2.81
N LEU A 340 -16.74 -19.76 -3.57
CA LEU A 340 -15.50 -19.00 -3.45
C LEU A 340 -15.72 -17.52 -3.80
N VAL A 341 -14.96 -16.65 -3.15
CA VAL A 341 -14.81 -15.24 -3.53
C VAL A 341 -13.31 -14.97 -3.56
N THR A 342 -12.80 -14.27 -4.57
CA THR A 342 -11.37 -13.93 -4.69
C THR A 342 -11.12 -12.50 -4.23
N GLY A 343 -9.87 -12.16 -3.89
CA GLY A 343 -9.48 -10.84 -3.41
C GLY A 343 -8.01 -10.79 -3.01
N SER A 344 -7.62 -9.76 -2.27
CA SER A 344 -6.25 -9.56 -1.80
C SER A 344 -5.86 -10.46 -0.62
N ALA A 345 -4.57 -10.78 -0.57
CA ALA A 345 -3.91 -11.37 0.58
C ALA A 345 -3.91 -10.47 1.82
N TYR A 346 -4.18 -9.16 1.69
CA TYR A 346 -4.16 -8.18 2.77
C TYR A 346 -5.56 -7.68 3.16
N GLY A 347 -5.77 -7.46 4.46
CA GLY A 347 -7.05 -6.97 4.96
C GLY A 347 -6.98 -6.34 6.35
N VAL A 348 -8.11 -5.78 6.78
CA VAL A 348 -8.34 -5.35 8.16
C VAL A 348 -9.37 -6.27 8.79
N PHE A 349 -8.97 -6.98 9.84
CA PHE A 349 -9.73 -8.06 10.43
C PHE A 349 -10.14 -7.68 11.86
N SER A 350 -11.44 -7.66 12.15
CA SER A 350 -11.92 -7.50 13.52
C SER A 350 -11.44 -8.67 14.38
N ARG A 351 -11.27 -8.45 15.69
CA ARG A 351 -10.91 -9.55 16.60
C ARG A 351 -11.90 -10.71 16.54
N GLY A 352 -13.19 -10.45 16.37
CA GLY A 352 -14.21 -11.49 16.20
C GLY A 352 -13.95 -12.36 14.97
N PHE A 353 -13.57 -11.77 13.83
CA PHE A 353 -13.23 -12.52 12.61
C PHE A 353 -11.97 -13.38 12.81
N VAL A 354 -10.96 -12.84 13.51
CA VAL A 354 -9.73 -13.59 13.82
C VAL A 354 -10.02 -14.75 14.79
N GLU A 355 -10.90 -14.56 15.77
CA GLU A 355 -11.36 -15.63 16.67
C GLU A 355 -12.17 -16.70 15.92
N PHE A 356 -13.01 -16.31 14.96
CA PHE A 356 -13.72 -17.21 14.05
C PHE A 356 -12.73 -18.07 13.21
N ILE A 357 -11.76 -17.46 12.53
CA ILE A 357 -10.72 -18.18 11.76
C ILE A 357 -10.02 -19.27 12.57
N ASN A 358 -9.74 -18.99 13.85
CA ASN A 358 -8.95 -19.86 14.72
C ASN A 358 -9.76 -20.92 15.48
N ARG A 359 -11.10 -20.90 15.39
CA ARG A 359 -11.98 -21.75 16.22
C ARG A 359 -13.13 -22.40 15.46
N ASP A 360 -13.60 -21.80 14.36
CA ASP A 360 -14.76 -22.28 13.64
C ASP A 360 -14.41 -23.44 12.69
N LYS A 361 -15.32 -24.43 12.61
CA LYS A 361 -15.09 -25.63 11.80
C LYS A 361 -15.14 -25.34 10.29
N ILE A 362 -15.97 -24.41 9.85
CA ILE A 362 -16.08 -24.03 8.43
C ILE A 362 -14.78 -23.33 7.99
N ALA A 363 -14.27 -22.41 8.83
CA ALA A 363 -13.00 -21.75 8.59
C ALA A 363 -11.83 -22.75 8.55
N TYR A 364 -11.78 -23.71 9.47
CA TYR A 364 -10.77 -24.77 9.48
C TYR A 364 -10.86 -25.70 8.26
N ASP A 365 -12.05 -26.20 7.93
CA ASP A 365 -12.24 -27.12 6.80
C ASP A 365 -11.91 -26.43 5.45
N LEU A 366 -12.26 -25.15 5.28
CA LEU A 366 -11.86 -24.38 4.08
C LEU A 366 -10.34 -24.16 4.03
N LEU A 367 -9.67 -24.00 5.17
CA LEU A 367 -8.22 -23.83 5.24
C LEU A 367 -7.51 -25.10 4.79
N GLU A 368 -7.93 -26.26 5.31
CA GLU A 368 -7.42 -27.56 4.89
C GLU A 368 -7.72 -27.86 3.42
N TRP A 369 -8.94 -27.53 2.94
CA TRP A 369 -9.26 -27.64 1.52
C TRP A 369 -8.38 -26.74 0.65
N SER A 370 -7.94 -25.59 1.15
CA SER A 370 -7.08 -24.64 0.42
C SER A 370 -5.58 -25.02 0.43
N ARG A 371 -5.18 -26.05 1.18
CA ARG A 371 -3.77 -26.43 1.43
C ARG A 371 -2.92 -26.67 0.17
N ASP A 372 -3.54 -27.19 -0.88
CA ASP A 372 -2.93 -27.52 -2.17
C ASP A 372 -3.52 -26.68 -3.32
N THR A 373 -4.08 -25.52 -3.04
CA THR A 373 -4.49 -24.54 -4.06
C THR A 373 -3.40 -23.49 -4.32
N TYR A 374 -3.46 -22.81 -5.46
CA TYR A 374 -2.53 -21.73 -5.82
C TYR A 374 -3.05 -20.37 -5.31
N SER A 375 -2.20 -19.60 -4.64
CA SER A 375 -2.53 -18.32 -3.96
C SER A 375 -3.77 -18.39 -3.05
N PRO A 376 -3.83 -19.29 -2.05
CA PRO A 376 -5.01 -19.42 -1.18
C PRO A 376 -5.29 -18.19 -0.31
N ASP A 377 -4.27 -17.37 -0.07
CA ASP A 377 -4.40 -16.05 0.54
C ASP A 377 -5.26 -15.08 -0.30
N GLU A 378 -5.38 -15.30 -1.61
CA GLU A 378 -6.23 -14.52 -2.52
C GLU A 378 -7.68 -15.06 -2.67
N HIS A 379 -8.10 -16.06 -1.86
CA HIS A 379 -9.52 -16.48 -1.79
C HIS A 379 -10.03 -16.85 -0.40
N TYR A 380 -9.18 -17.29 0.53
CA TYR A 380 -9.59 -17.77 1.85
C TYR A 380 -10.30 -16.68 2.67
N TRP A 381 -9.69 -15.51 2.78
CA TRP A 381 -10.25 -14.37 3.53
C TRP A 381 -11.57 -13.89 2.95
N ALA A 382 -11.60 -13.70 1.63
CA ALA A 382 -12.76 -13.18 0.91
C ALA A 382 -13.94 -14.16 0.98
N THR A 383 -13.72 -15.45 0.74
CA THR A 383 -14.76 -16.50 0.82
C THR A 383 -15.49 -16.50 2.17
N LEU A 384 -14.74 -16.38 3.29
CA LEU A 384 -15.32 -16.33 4.63
C LEU A 384 -15.98 -14.98 4.97
N HIS A 385 -15.50 -13.87 4.39
CA HIS A 385 -16.00 -12.53 4.66
C HIS A 385 -17.34 -12.21 3.97
N HIS A 386 -17.54 -12.68 2.74
CA HIS A 386 -18.60 -12.21 1.86
C HIS A 386 -19.89 -13.03 1.99
N LEU A 387 -20.79 -12.55 2.84
CA LEU A 387 -22.08 -13.16 3.18
C LEU A 387 -23.12 -13.06 2.04
N TYR A 388 -22.91 -12.21 1.04
CA TYR A 388 -23.76 -12.21 -0.16
C TYR A 388 -23.60 -13.52 -0.95
N SER A 389 -22.36 -13.99 -1.14
CA SER A 389 -22.06 -15.26 -1.80
C SER A 389 -22.28 -16.46 -0.88
N ASN A 390 -22.08 -16.28 0.43
CA ASN A 390 -22.21 -17.33 1.45
C ASN A 390 -23.19 -16.93 2.57
N PRO A 391 -24.50 -16.81 2.29
CA PRO A 391 -25.50 -16.30 3.25
C PRO A 391 -25.82 -17.25 4.41
N HIS A 392 -25.22 -18.45 4.40
CA HIS A 392 -25.32 -19.44 5.47
C HIS A 392 -24.24 -19.29 6.55
N LEU A 393 -23.28 -18.37 6.38
CA LEU A 393 -22.23 -18.10 7.37
C LEU A 393 -22.68 -17.04 8.38
N ASP A 394 -22.32 -17.25 9.65
CA ASP A 394 -22.43 -16.26 10.73
C ASP A 394 -21.07 -15.61 11.02
N THR A 395 -20.41 -15.13 9.97
CA THR A 395 -19.03 -14.62 10.08
C THR A 395 -18.99 -13.25 10.78
N PRO A 396 -18.26 -13.07 11.90
CA PRO A 396 -18.18 -11.79 12.59
C PRO A 396 -17.58 -10.69 11.70
N GLY A 397 -18.29 -9.57 11.56
CA GLY A 397 -17.88 -8.47 10.67
C GLY A 397 -18.01 -8.77 9.17
N GLY A 398 -18.71 -9.85 8.79
CA GLY A 398 -18.96 -10.24 7.40
C GLY A 398 -19.75 -9.18 6.61
N TYR A 399 -19.41 -9.02 5.33
CA TYR A 399 -20.05 -8.06 4.43
C TYR A 399 -21.24 -8.69 3.71
N LYS A 400 -22.38 -7.99 3.69
CA LYS A 400 -23.66 -8.47 3.14
C LYS A 400 -23.99 -7.93 1.74
N GLY A 401 -23.21 -6.98 1.23
CA GLY A 401 -23.38 -6.45 -0.12
C GLY A 401 -22.67 -7.32 -1.17
N VAL A 402 -22.89 -7.00 -2.44
CA VAL A 402 -22.20 -7.66 -3.57
C VAL A 402 -20.69 -7.47 -3.44
N PRO A 403 -19.86 -8.53 -3.52
CA PRO A 403 -18.42 -8.42 -3.28
C PRO A 403 -17.74 -7.41 -4.22
N ASP A 404 -18.04 -7.48 -5.51
CA ASP A 404 -17.45 -6.66 -6.57
C ASP A 404 -17.76 -5.15 -6.44
N ASP A 405 -18.79 -4.79 -5.66
CA ASP A 405 -19.14 -3.39 -5.33
C ASP A 405 -18.48 -2.91 -4.02
N LYS A 406 -17.80 -3.80 -3.28
CA LYS A 406 -17.19 -3.45 -1.98
C LYS A 406 -15.90 -2.68 -2.17
N LEU A 407 -15.90 -1.41 -1.79
CA LEU A 407 -14.66 -0.65 -1.65
C LEU A 407 -13.71 -1.32 -0.63
N TRP A 408 -12.42 -1.38 -0.97
CA TRP A 408 -11.36 -1.95 -0.15
C TRP A 408 -10.31 -0.88 0.16
N LEU A 409 -10.01 -0.66 1.45
CA LEU A 409 -9.14 0.42 1.92
C LEU A 409 -7.97 -0.08 2.78
N ALA A 410 -7.79 -1.40 2.91
CA ALA A 410 -6.74 -1.95 3.76
C ALA A 410 -5.33 -1.59 3.25
N VAL A 411 -5.01 -1.95 1.99
CA VAL A 411 -3.70 -1.74 1.37
C VAL A 411 -3.86 -1.31 -0.09
N TYR A 412 -3.60 -0.03 -0.38
CA TYR A 412 -3.60 0.49 -1.74
C TYR A 412 -2.38 0.00 -2.56
N ALA A 413 -2.58 -0.33 -3.83
CA ALA A 413 -1.51 -0.71 -4.74
C ALA A 413 -1.89 -0.41 -6.20
N ILE A 414 -0.99 0.24 -6.96
CA ILE A 414 -1.17 0.45 -8.40
C ILE A 414 -0.71 -0.82 -9.13
N TRP A 415 -1.62 -1.39 -9.93
CA TRP A 415 -1.33 -2.51 -10.83
C TRP A 415 -1.14 -2.04 -12.27
N ASN A 416 -0.11 -2.55 -12.96
CA ASN A 416 0.05 -2.40 -14.40
C ASN A 416 -0.89 -3.37 -15.12
N ALA A 417 -2.16 -2.96 -15.24
CA ALA A 417 -3.21 -3.76 -15.85
C ALA A 417 -4.18 -2.90 -16.65
N ASP A 418 -4.81 -3.48 -17.68
CA ASP A 418 -5.71 -2.77 -18.59
C ASP A 418 -6.92 -2.11 -17.93
N TRP A 419 -7.30 -2.55 -16.72
CA TRP A 419 -8.41 -2.02 -15.93
C TRP A 419 -8.02 -0.81 -15.06
N ASN A 420 -6.73 -0.46 -14.94
CA ASN A 420 -6.24 0.57 -14.04
C ASN A 420 -5.54 1.74 -14.77
N LYS A 421 -6.11 2.18 -15.90
CA LYS A 421 -5.44 3.13 -16.82
C LYS A 421 -5.35 4.57 -16.32
N ASP A 422 -6.18 4.93 -15.34
CA ASP A 422 -6.23 6.28 -14.77
C ASP A 422 -5.18 6.48 -13.65
N GLU A 423 -4.59 5.40 -13.13
CA GLU A 423 -3.52 5.45 -12.12
C GLU A 423 -2.13 5.39 -12.76
N VAL A 424 -1.34 6.45 -12.57
CA VAL A 424 0.05 6.53 -13.05
C VAL A 424 1.00 6.18 -11.92
N CYS A 425 1.86 5.18 -12.15
CA CYS A 425 3.01 4.87 -11.30
C CYS A 425 4.19 5.74 -11.73
N HIS A 426 4.63 6.66 -10.87
CA HIS A 426 5.81 7.51 -11.09
C HIS A 426 7.13 6.84 -10.65
N GLY A 427 7.05 5.73 -9.90
CA GLY A 427 8.17 4.86 -9.56
C GLY A 427 8.50 3.84 -10.67
N MET A 428 8.48 2.54 -10.33
CA MET A 428 8.76 1.46 -11.30
C MET A 428 7.92 0.21 -11.03
N PHE A 429 7.54 -0.53 -12.07
CA PHE A 429 6.80 -1.79 -11.90
C PHE A 429 7.73 -2.98 -11.64
N THR A 430 7.40 -3.77 -10.62
CA THR A 430 7.99 -5.10 -10.37
C THR A 430 6.86 -6.12 -10.25
N ARG A 431 6.86 -7.15 -11.11
CA ARG A 431 5.79 -8.19 -11.15
C ARG A 431 4.38 -7.57 -11.27
N GLN A 432 4.24 -6.59 -12.16
CA GLN A 432 3.02 -5.79 -12.40
C GLN A 432 2.52 -4.92 -11.24
N ILE A 433 3.23 -4.82 -10.10
CA ILE A 433 2.86 -3.91 -9.00
C ILE A 433 3.84 -2.74 -8.96
N CYS A 434 3.34 -1.52 -8.76
CA CYS A 434 4.16 -0.33 -8.61
C CYS A 434 5.00 -0.39 -7.33
N ILE A 435 6.30 -0.14 -7.48
CA ILE A 435 7.19 0.28 -6.40
C ILE A 435 7.16 1.81 -6.43
N PHE A 436 6.56 2.43 -5.43
CA PHE A 436 6.30 3.88 -5.42
C PHE A 436 7.59 4.71 -5.42
N GLY A 437 7.58 5.77 -6.23
CA GLY A 437 8.62 6.78 -6.34
C GLY A 437 8.21 8.14 -5.77
N VAL A 438 9.12 9.10 -5.79
CA VAL A 438 8.90 10.44 -5.20
C VAL A 438 7.74 11.18 -5.86
N GLY A 439 7.50 10.97 -7.16
CA GLY A 439 6.33 11.51 -7.88
C GLY A 439 4.98 10.99 -7.37
N ASP A 440 4.94 9.80 -6.76
CA ASP A 440 3.70 9.21 -6.24
C ASP A 440 3.25 9.85 -4.91
N LEU A 441 4.13 10.58 -4.20
CA LEU A 441 3.87 11.15 -2.87
C LEU A 441 2.59 12.00 -2.80
N VAL A 442 2.32 12.82 -3.82
CA VAL A 442 1.17 13.74 -3.86
C VAL A 442 -0.16 12.96 -3.84
N MET A 443 -0.22 11.83 -4.54
CA MET A 443 -1.39 10.96 -4.58
C MET A 443 -1.47 10.11 -3.30
N LEU A 444 -0.34 9.54 -2.86
CA LEU A 444 -0.26 8.74 -1.63
C LEU A 444 -0.74 9.52 -0.39
N MET A 445 -0.44 10.82 -0.28
CA MET A 445 -0.93 11.65 0.85
C MET A 445 -2.44 11.91 0.81
N LYS A 446 -3.07 11.84 -0.37
CA LYS A 446 -4.52 12.09 -0.57
C LYS A 446 -5.35 10.81 -0.56
N ASN A 447 -4.72 9.66 -0.80
CA ASN A 447 -5.41 8.38 -0.93
C ASN A 447 -6.10 7.97 0.40
N PRO A 448 -7.36 7.50 0.38
CA PRO A 448 -8.11 7.15 1.59
C PRO A 448 -7.69 5.85 2.29
N ALA A 449 -6.88 5.00 1.66
CA ALA A 449 -6.46 3.73 2.24
C ALA A 449 -5.64 3.90 3.54
N LEU A 450 -5.59 2.85 4.36
CA LEU A 450 -4.82 2.80 5.61
C LEU A 450 -3.32 2.63 5.34
N PHE A 451 -2.98 1.82 4.34
CA PHE A 451 -1.63 1.46 3.94
C PHE A 451 -1.46 1.50 2.42
N ALA A 452 -0.22 1.45 1.94
CA ALA A 452 0.10 1.25 0.53
C ALA A 452 1.24 0.25 0.31
N ASN A 453 1.23 -0.43 -0.84
CA ASN A 453 2.22 -1.41 -1.28
C ASN A 453 2.58 -1.15 -2.77
N LYS A 454 3.86 -1.03 -3.17
CA LYS A 454 5.09 -1.37 -2.43
C LYS A 454 6.07 -0.21 -2.32
N PHE A 455 6.91 -0.25 -1.29
CA PHE A 455 8.07 0.63 -1.09
C PHE A 455 9.32 -0.22 -0.86
N TYR A 456 10.42 0.09 -1.54
CA TYR A 456 11.74 -0.50 -1.26
C TYR A 456 12.70 0.60 -0.82
N LEU A 457 13.39 0.44 0.31
CA LEU A 457 14.35 1.46 0.78
C LEU A 457 15.60 1.61 -0.10
N ASP A 458 15.86 0.67 -1.02
CA ASP A 458 16.93 0.76 -2.02
C ASP A 458 16.50 1.49 -3.32
N PHE A 459 15.23 1.91 -3.41
CA PHE A 459 14.67 2.65 -4.55
C PHE A 459 13.99 3.93 -4.08
N GLN A 460 14.54 5.09 -4.49
CA GLN A 460 13.98 6.41 -4.18
C GLN A 460 13.59 6.58 -2.70
N TYR A 461 14.56 6.36 -1.79
CA TYR A 461 14.37 6.34 -0.32
C TYR A 461 13.48 7.47 0.25
N HIS A 462 13.57 8.70 -0.29
CA HIS A 462 12.75 9.83 0.12
C HIS A 462 11.25 9.60 -0.03
N THR A 463 10.78 8.69 -0.90
CA THR A 463 9.36 8.29 -0.94
C THR A 463 8.91 7.70 0.40
N ALA A 464 9.73 6.86 1.02
CA ALA A 464 9.46 6.28 2.33
C ALA A 464 9.74 7.29 3.46
N GLU A 465 10.85 8.02 3.38
CA GLU A 465 11.27 8.99 4.40
C GLU A 465 10.30 10.18 4.52
N CYS A 466 9.86 10.76 3.42
CA CYS A 466 8.89 11.87 3.44
C CYS A 466 7.51 11.43 3.93
N LEU A 467 7.08 10.20 3.60
CA LEU A 467 5.87 9.60 4.16
C LEU A 467 6.00 9.41 5.68
N PHE A 468 7.15 8.93 6.17
CA PHE A 468 7.44 8.82 7.60
C PHE A 468 7.44 10.19 8.29
N GLU A 469 8.17 11.18 7.76
CA GLU A 469 8.25 12.53 8.34
C GLU A 469 6.87 13.18 8.43
N HIS A 470 6.06 13.10 7.37
CA HIS A 470 4.70 13.65 7.32
C HIS A 470 3.78 13.04 8.39
N LEU A 471 3.78 11.71 8.51
CA LEU A 471 2.96 11.01 9.52
C LEU A 471 3.48 11.21 10.94
N HIS A 472 4.79 11.35 11.12
CA HIS A 472 5.41 11.67 12.40
C HIS A 472 5.02 13.09 12.86
N ASN A 473 5.16 14.09 11.99
CA ASN A 473 4.75 15.47 12.25
C ASN A 473 3.24 15.58 12.54
N ARG A 474 2.38 14.91 11.77
CA ARG A 474 0.92 14.84 12.04
C ARG A 474 0.60 14.16 13.37
N THR A 475 1.39 13.16 13.78
CA THR A 475 1.25 12.52 15.10
C THR A 475 1.60 13.50 16.22
N LEU A 476 2.71 14.23 16.11
CA LEU A 476 3.14 15.20 17.13
C LEU A 476 2.19 16.40 17.25
N HIS A 477 1.71 16.92 16.13
CA HIS A 477 0.83 18.10 16.09
C HIS A 477 -0.66 17.78 16.21
N GLN A 478 -1.03 16.50 16.23
CA GLN A 478 -2.43 16.02 16.32
C GLN A 478 -3.35 16.70 15.28
N THR A 479 -2.87 16.79 14.03
CA THR A 479 -3.56 17.48 12.94
C THR A 479 -5.00 16.98 12.79
N ALA A 480 -5.93 17.90 12.50
CA ALA A 480 -7.32 17.56 12.28
C ALA A 480 -7.48 16.52 11.15
N PHE A 481 -8.38 15.56 11.35
CA PHE A 481 -8.64 14.47 10.43
C PHE A 481 -10.14 14.39 10.13
N ASP A 482 -10.49 14.40 8.84
CA ASP A 482 -11.87 14.35 8.37
C ASP A 482 -12.34 12.89 8.26
N THR A 483 -13.32 12.52 9.09
CA THR A 483 -13.89 11.18 9.14
C THR A 483 -15.06 10.97 8.18
N ARG A 484 -15.60 12.02 7.55
CA ARG A 484 -16.86 11.97 6.77
C ARG A 484 -16.83 10.96 5.63
N PHE A 485 -15.69 10.76 4.98
CA PHE A 485 -15.55 9.72 3.95
C PHE A 485 -15.80 8.31 4.52
N TYR A 486 -15.20 8.01 5.67
CA TYR A 486 -15.28 6.69 6.32
C TYR A 486 -16.65 6.44 6.95
N GLU A 487 -17.33 7.48 7.44
CA GLU A 487 -18.70 7.43 7.98
C GLU A 487 -19.76 7.05 6.95
N ASN A 488 -19.46 7.19 5.66
CA ASN A 488 -20.37 6.88 4.55
C ASN A 488 -20.03 5.58 3.81
N LEU A 489 -19.07 4.78 4.30
CA LEU A 489 -18.68 3.54 3.65
C LEU A 489 -19.78 2.46 3.73
N PRO A 490 -20.01 1.69 2.65
CA PRO A 490 -21.16 0.76 2.56
C PRO A 490 -21.04 -0.47 3.46
N PHE A 491 -19.84 -0.79 3.95
CA PHE A 491 -19.56 -2.00 4.73
C PHE A 491 -19.52 -1.79 6.25
N ILE A 492 -19.66 -0.56 6.76
CA ILE A 492 -19.58 -0.29 8.21
C ILE A 492 -20.83 -0.80 8.94
N ILE A 493 -20.65 -1.29 10.17
CA ILE A 493 -21.77 -1.70 11.01
C ILE A 493 -22.32 -0.47 11.73
N LYS A 494 -23.46 0.05 11.27
CA LYS A 494 -24.18 1.12 11.95
C LYS A 494 -24.66 0.65 13.34
N LYS A 495 -24.61 1.56 14.32
CA LYS A 495 -25.08 1.34 15.69
C LYS A 495 -26.59 1.45 15.79
#